data_AF-A0A1G2ZLS0-F1
#
_entry.id   AF-A0A1G2ZLS0-F1
#
_cell.length_a   1.000
_cell.length_b   1.000
_cell.length_c   1.000
_cell.angle_alpha   90.00
_cell.angle_beta   90.00
_cell.angle_gamma   90.00
#
_symmetry.space_group_name_H-M   'P 1'
#
loop_
_entity.id
_entity.type
_entity.pdbx_description
1 polymer ?
#
loop_
_entity_poly.entity_id
_entity_poly.type
_entity_poly.pdbx_seq_one_letter_code
_entity_poly.pdbx_strand_id
1 'polypeptide(L)'
;MAKEELEFYGKTDRDRDGNISSTLPSWYFDTKIDAMKENVQRKESALERGDVPSDYVYQTREDLKRDKERLDAIESSRPRLSDVQSDYLGKNYNEMKSAISESMFTREDMQRGFADAHEEARRMVKPCIKVDPELAKKCGISTSDGMVSRNDASKILKIVGKSLGEETNIERFRRLK
;
A
#
# COMPACT_ATOMS: atom_id res chain seq x y z
N MET A 1 16.54 -4.08 -16.77
CA MET A 1 17.25 -4.32 -15.50
C MET A 1 16.59 -3.66 -14.29
N ALA A 2 16.70 -2.35 -14.03
CA ALA A 2 16.16 -1.75 -12.78
C ALA A 2 14.64 -1.90 -12.59
N LYS A 3 13.88 -1.95 -13.69
CA LYS A 3 12.42 -2.12 -13.67
C LYS A 3 11.96 -3.57 -13.54
N GLU A 4 12.78 -4.59 -13.77
CA GLU A 4 12.24 -5.96 -13.97
C GLU A 4 12.02 -6.73 -12.67
N GLU A 5 12.67 -6.36 -11.56
CA GLU A 5 12.59 -7.11 -10.28
C GLU A 5 11.75 -6.41 -9.19
N LEU A 6 11.01 -5.37 -9.53
CA LEU A 6 10.24 -4.62 -8.53
C LEU A 6 8.86 -5.26 -8.33
N GLU A 7 8.67 -5.93 -7.19
CA GLU A 7 7.40 -6.51 -6.78
C GLU A 7 6.94 -5.92 -5.44
N PHE A 8 5.71 -5.41 -5.41
CA PHE A 8 5.12 -4.82 -4.21
C PHE A 8 4.16 -5.77 -3.48
N TYR A 9 3.59 -6.75 -4.18
CA TYR A 9 2.54 -7.61 -3.64
C TYR A 9 3.06 -9.03 -3.44
N GLY A 10 3.02 -9.50 -2.20
CA GLY A 10 3.47 -10.83 -1.84
C GLY A 10 2.41 -11.90 -2.09
N LYS A 11 2.76 -13.14 -1.73
CA LYS A 11 1.84 -14.29 -1.77
C LYS A 11 0.56 -14.04 -0.97
N THR A 12 0.64 -13.31 0.14
CA THR A 12 -0.52 -13.02 1.01
C THR A 12 -1.50 -12.02 0.41
N ASP A 13 -1.11 -11.31 -0.65
CA ASP A 13 -1.93 -10.29 -1.30
C ASP A 13 -2.65 -10.80 -2.55
N ARG A 14 -2.34 -12.03 -2.97
CA ARG A 14 -2.84 -12.63 -4.21
C ARG A 14 -3.97 -13.63 -3.95
N ASP A 15 -4.90 -13.74 -4.89
CA ASP A 15 -5.93 -14.78 -4.88
C ASP A 15 -5.35 -16.14 -5.33
N ARG A 16 -6.23 -17.17 -5.43
CA ARG A 16 -5.84 -18.52 -5.86
C ARG A 16 -5.36 -18.57 -7.32
N ASP A 17 -5.80 -17.62 -8.13
CA ASP A 17 -5.45 -17.50 -9.54
C ASP A 17 -4.18 -16.65 -9.75
N GLY A 18 -3.62 -16.11 -8.66
CA GLY A 18 -2.40 -15.31 -8.66
C GLY A 18 -2.62 -13.81 -8.90
N ASN A 19 -3.88 -13.35 -8.99
CA ASN A 19 -4.20 -11.94 -9.19
C ASN A 19 -4.08 -11.16 -7.88
N ILE A 20 -3.70 -9.89 -7.97
CA ILE A 20 -3.67 -8.99 -6.81
C ILE A 20 -5.12 -8.78 -6.33
N SER A 21 -5.41 -9.28 -5.13
CA SER A 21 -6.72 -9.17 -4.49
C SER A 21 -6.80 -8.01 -3.51
N SER A 22 -5.65 -7.55 -3.01
CA SER A 22 -5.55 -6.50 -1.98
C SER A 22 -5.38 -5.12 -2.58
N THR A 23 -6.08 -4.13 -2.03
CA THR A 23 -5.95 -2.72 -2.49
C THR A 23 -4.55 -2.15 -2.21
N LEU A 24 -3.94 -2.52 -1.09
CA LEU A 24 -2.57 -2.16 -0.71
C LEU A 24 -1.85 -3.43 -0.26
N PRO A 25 -0.52 -3.52 -0.45
CA PRO A 25 0.26 -4.67 0.03
C PRO A 25 0.14 -4.87 1.54
N SER A 26 0.21 -6.11 2.00
CA SER A 26 0.08 -6.45 3.42
C SER A 26 1.12 -5.73 4.29
N TRP A 27 2.35 -5.55 3.78
CA TRP A 27 3.43 -4.86 4.49
C TRP A 27 3.21 -3.35 4.67
N TYR A 28 2.18 -2.76 4.02
CA TYR A 28 1.84 -1.35 4.18
C TYR A 28 1.31 -1.01 5.58
N PHE A 29 0.68 -1.99 6.25
CA PHE A 29 -0.09 -1.76 7.48
C PHE A 29 0.71 -2.15 8.75
N ASP A 30 1.67 -1.32 9.16
CA ASP A 30 2.52 -1.58 10.34
C ASP A 30 1.71 -1.97 11.59
N THR A 31 0.63 -1.24 11.91
CA THR A 31 -0.20 -1.52 13.08
C THR A 31 -0.86 -2.90 13.06
N LYS A 32 -1.20 -3.42 11.87
CA LYS A 32 -1.75 -4.77 11.72
C LYS A 32 -0.66 -5.83 11.87
N ILE A 33 0.56 -5.53 11.42
CA ILE A 33 1.72 -6.40 11.56
C ILE A 33 2.11 -6.49 13.03
N ASP A 34 2.16 -5.36 13.73
CA ASP A 34 2.46 -5.31 15.16
C ASP A 34 1.41 -6.07 15.98
N ALA A 35 0.12 -5.86 15.71
CA ALA A 35 -0.94 -6.64 16.35
C ALA A 35 -0.84 -8.16 16.07
N MET A 36 -0.37 -8.54 14.88
CA MET A 36 -0.12 -9.94 14.52
C MET A 36 1.06 -10.51 15.31
N LYS A 37 2.16 -9.76 15.43
CA LYS A 37 3.33 -10.12 16.26
C LYS A 37 2.96 -10.32 17.71
N GLU A 38 2.21 -9.38 18.29
CA GLU A 38 1.71 -9.48 19.66
C GLU A 38 0.83 -10.71 19.87
N ASN A 39 -0.04 -11.02 18.90
CA ASN A 39 -0.90 -12.20 18.95
C ASN A 39 -0.11 -13.51 18.89
N VAL A 40 0.89 -13.60 17.99
CA VAL A 40 1.81 -14.74 17.90
C VAL A 40 2.53 -14.93 19.23
N GLN A 41 3.15 -13.88 19.76
CA GLN A 41 3.88 -13.93 21.03
C GLN A 41 2.97 -14.38 22.20
N ARG A 42 1.75 -13.84 22.27
CA ARG A 42 0.78 -14.23 23.30
C ARG A 42 0.40 -15.71 23.20
N LYS A 43 0.15 -16.23 22.00
CA LYS A 43 -0.18 -17.64 21.78
C LYS A 43 0.99 -18.56 22.12
N GLU A 44 2.21 -18.17 21.78
CA GLU A 44 3.44 -18.87 22.18
C GLU A 44 3.55 -18.98 23.70
N SER A 45 3.49 -17.84 24.38
CA SER A 45 3.61 -17.81 25.85
C SER A 45 2.49 -18.61 26.54
N ALA A 46 1.26 -18.58 26.02
CA ALA A 46 0.16 -19.37 26.56
C ALA A 46 0.39 -20.88 26.41
N LEU A 47 0.92 -21.31 25.26
CA LEU A 47 1.27 -22.72 25.02
C LEU A 47 2.45 -23.17 25.88
N GLU A 48 3.46 -22.33 26.07
CA GLU A 48 4.64 -22.61 26.90
C GLU A 48 4.30 -22.72 28.38
N ARG A 49 3.44 -21.84 28.89
CA ARG A 49 3.01 -21.84 30.30
C ARG A 49 1.93 -22.88 30.61
N GLY A 50 1.34 -23.50 29.58
CA GLY A 50 0.23 -24.44 29.75
C GLY A 50 -1.10 -23.75 30.09
N ASP A 51 -1.25 -22.48 29.75
CA ASP A 51 -2.47 -21.69 29.99
C ASP A 51 -3.61 -22.04 29.00
N VAL A 52 -3.33 -22.89 28.00
CA VAL A 52 -4.29 -23.34 26.98
C VAL A 52 -4.96 -24.63 27.47
N PRO A 53 -6.31 -24.70 27.54
CA PRO A 53 -6.99 -25.93 27.92
C PRO A 53 -6.65 -27.08 26.97
N SER A 54 -6.53 -28.30 27.49
CA SER A 54 -6.07 -29.50 26.76
C SER A 54 -6.72 -29.68 25.40
N ASP A 55 -8.03 -29.46 25.33
CA ASP A 55 -8.85 -29.69 24.14
C ASP A 55 -8.53 -28.71 23.01
N TYR A 56 -7.95 -27.55 23.35
CA TYR A 56 -7.60 -26.49 22.41
C TYR A 56 -6.10 -26.41 22.09
N VAL A 57 -5.24 -27.22 22.73
CA VAL A 57 -3.78 -27.17 22.51
C VAL A 57 -3.42 -27.43 21.06
N TYR A 58 -4.02 -28.47 20.44
CA TYR A 58 -3.76 -28.80 19.05
C TYR A 58 -4.17 -27.67 18.10
N GLN A 59 -5.40 -27.16 18.25
CA GLN A 59 -5.90 -26.06 17.44
C GLN A 59 -5.05 -24.79 17.60
N THR A 60 -4.66 -24.46 18.83
CA THR A 60 -3.84 -23.28 19.11
C THR A 60 -2.45 -23.38 18.48
N ARG A 61 -1.85 -24.59 18.44
CA ARG A 61 -0.57 -24.83 17.75
C ARG A 61 -0.68 -24.65 16.24
N GLU A 62 -1.73 -25.19 15.63
CA GLU A 62 -1.98 -25.03 14.18
C GLU A 62 -2.24 -23.55 13.83
N ASP A 63 -3.05 -22.86 14.63
CA ASP A 63 -3.30 -21.42 14.45
C ASP A 63 -2.02 -20.60 14.61
N LEU A 64 -1.19 -20.90 15.62
CA LEU A 64 0.09 -20.24 15.82
C LEU A 64 1.03 -20.45 14.63
N LYS A 65 1.12 -21.68 14.11
CA LYS A 65 1.92 -22.00 12.93
C LYS A 65 1.46 -21.19 11.72
N ARG A 66 0.15 -21.16 11.44
CA ARG A 66 -0.42 -20.39 10.33
C ARG A 66 -0.16 -18.89 10.48
N ASP A 67 -0.29 -18.35 11.69
CA ASP A 67 -0.07 -16.92 11.95
C ASP A 67 1.41 -16.54 11.75
N LYS A 68 2.36 -17.40 12.18
CA LYS A 68 3.80 -17.24 11.91
C LYS A 68 4.11 -17.28 10.42
N GLU A 69 3.64 -18.31 9.72
CA GLU A 69 3.86 -18.45 8.28
C GLU A 69 3.31 -17.24 7.51
N ARG A 70 2.15 -16.71 7.93
CA ARG A 70 1.58 -15.51 7.35
C ARG A 70 2.43 -14.27 7.65
N LEU A 71 2.89 -14.10 8.89
CA LEU A 71 3.74 -12.98 9.29
C LEU A 71 5.05 -12.98 8.49
N ASP A 72 5.72 -14.12 8.40
CA ASP A 72 6.97 -14.29 7.64
C ASP A 72 6.76 -13.98 6.16
N ALA A 73 5.64 -14.42 5.58
CA ALA A 73 5.29 -14.11 4.19
C ALA A 73 5.05 -12.61 3.95
N ILE A 74 4.49 -11.89 4.93
CA ILE A 74 4.30 -10.44 4.84
C ILE A 74 5.65 -9.73 4.93
N GLU A 75 6.48 -10.07 5.91
CA GLU A 75 7.77 -9.40 6.13
C GLU A 75 8.75 -9.63 4.97
N SER A 76 8.77 -10.85 4.43
CA SER A 76 9.60 -11.19 3.26
C SER A 76 9.12 -10.54 1.95
N SER A 77 7.84 -10.18 1.85
CA SER A 77 7.28 -9.49 0.68
C SER A 77 7.60 -7.99 0.61
N ARG A 78 8.13 -7.41 1.70
CA ARG A 78 8.50 -5.99 1.71
C ARG A 78 9.66 -5.74 0.74
N PRO A 79 9.54 -4.80 -0.21
CA PRO A 79 10.58 -4.57 -1.20
C PRO A 79 11.88 -4.08 -0.55
N ARG A 80 13.00 -4.70 -0.94
CA ARG A 80 14.36 -4.24 -0.61
C ARG A 80 14.91 -3.52 -1.84
N LEU A 81 14.78 -2.20 -1.83
CA LEU A 81 15.13 -1.38 -2.98
C LEU A 81 16.64 -1.23 -3.11
N SER A 82 17.17 -1.42 -4.33
CA SER A 82 18.51 -0.93 -4.67
C SER A 82 18.51 0.58 -4.88
N ASP A 83 19.68 1.22 -4.88
CA ASP A 83 19.81 2.67 -5.10
C ASP A 83 19.13 3.11 -6.40
N VAL A 84 19.33 2.35 -7.48
CA VAL A 84 18.73 2.63 -8.80
C VAL A 84 17.20 2.53 -8.76
N GLN A 85 16.66 1.57 -8.00
CA GLN A 85 15.22 1.44 -7.81
C GLN A 85 14.66 2.58 -6.96
N SER A 86 15.38 2.96 -5.90
CA SER A 86 15.03 4.08 -5.04
C SER A 86 14.99 5.40 -5.81
N ASP A 87 15.98 5.67 -6.66
CA ASP A 87 16.02 6.87 -7.51
C ASP A 87 14.86 6.89 -8.51
N TYR A 88 14.61 5.77 -9.19
CA TYR A 88 13.50 5.63 -10.13
C TYR A 88 12.16 5.86 -9.44
N LEU A 89 11.94 5.23 -8.29
CA LEU A 89 10.71 5.38 -7.51
C LEU A 89 10.57 6.78 -6.94
N GLY A 90 11.67 7.39 -6.45
CA GLY A 90 11.68 8.75 -5.92
C GLY A 90 11.29 9.78 -6.97
N LYS A 91 11.78 9.64 -8.20
CA LYS A 91 11.36 10.48 -9.33
C LYS A 91 9.86 10.35 -9.61
N ASN A 92 9.37 9.12 -9.77
CA ASN A 92 7.95 8.87 -10.03
C ASN A 92 7.06 9.38 -8.88
N TYR A 93 7.50 9.18 -7.64
CA TYR A 93 6.79 9.66 -6.44
C TYR A 93 6.64 11.19 -6.46
N ASN A 94 7.71 11.92 -6.74
CA ASN A 94 7.67 13.39 -6.80
C ASN A 94 6.80 13.90 -7.96
N GLU A 95 6.91 13.30 -9.14
CA GLU A 95 6.05 13.65 -10.29
C GLU A 95 4.57 13.40 -9.99
N MET A 96 4.22 12.24 -9.41
CA MET A 96 2.84 11.93 -9.02
C MET A 96 2.34 12.84 -7.91
N LYS A 97 3.17 13.16 -6.91
CA LYS A 97 2.84 14.07 -5.82
C LYS A 97 2.44 15.45 -6.36
N SER A 98 3.23 15.99 -7.29
CA SER A 98 2.92 17.26 -7.95
C SER A 98 1.62 17.17 -8.75
N ALA A 99 1.46 16.14 -9.59
CA ALA A 99 0.25 15.97 -10.41
C ALA A 99 -1.02 15.81 -9.57
N ILE A 100 -0.95 15.05 -8.47
CA ILE A 100 -2.07 14.91 -7.53
C ILE A 100 -2.39 16.26 -6.88
N SER A 101 -1.38 16.98 -6.38
CA SER A 101 -1.57 18.31 -5.78
C SER A 101 -2.19 19.30 -6.77
N GLU A 102 -1.69 19.33 -8.00
CA GLU A 102 -2.20 20.16 -9.09
C GLU A 102 -3.67 19.88 -9.40
N SER A 103 -4.06 18.61 -9.41
CA SER A 103 -5.44 18.19 -9.67
C SER A 103 -6.43 18.49 -8.53
N MET A 104 -5.96 18.86 -7.35
CA MET A 104 -6.77 19.18 -6.17
C MET A 104 -7.08 20.68 -6.09
N PHE A 105 -8.30 21.01 -5.64
CA PHE A 105 -8.63 22.35 -5.14
C PHE A 105 -7.81 22.69 -3.90
N THR A 106 -7.43 23.96 -3.75
CA THR A 106 -6.72 24.44 -2.56
C THR A 106 -7.67 24.46 -1.35
N ARG A 107 -7.11 24.55 -0.14
CA ARG A 107 -7.93 24.73 1.06
C ARG A 107 -8.73 26.04 1.03
N GLU A 108 -8.14 27.09 0.46
CA GLU A 108 -8.79 28.40 0.33
C GLU A 108 -10.00 28.33 -0.62
N ASP A 109 -9.86 27.65 -1.75
CA ASP A 109 -10.97 27.43 -2.70
C ASP A 109 -12.13 26.68 -2.04
N MET A 110 -11.81 25.66 -1.24
CA MET A 110 -12.82 24.90 -0.50
C MET A 110 -13.50 25.74 0.58
N GLN A 111 -12.75 26.54 1.34
CA GLN A 111 -13.30 27.40 2.40
C GLN A 111 -14.19 28.52 1.86
N ARG A 112 -13.84 29.08 0.69
CA ARG A 112 -14.62 30.14 0.03
C ARG A 112 -15.79 29.62 -0.81
N GLY A 113 -15.94 28.30 -0.95
CA GLY A 113 -17.00 27.69 -1.76
C GLY A 113 -16.75 27.77 -3.26
N PHE A 114 -15.51 28.00 -3.71
CA PHE A 114 -15.12 27.98 -5.12
C PHE A 114 -14.81 26.57 -5.64
N ALA A 115 -14.64 25.59 -4.75
CA ALA A 115 -14.44 24.21 -5.13
C ALA A 115 -15.75 23.54 -5.58
N ASP A 116 -15.81 23.13 -6.84
CA ASP A 116 -16.94 22.36 -7.37
C ASP A 116 -16.84 20.88 -6.93
N ALA A 117 -17.81 20.45 -6.12
CA ALA A 117 -17.90 19.08 -5.63
C ALA A 117 -18.08 18.04 -6.76
N HIS A 118 -18.80 18.38 -7.83
CA HIS A 118 -18.98 17.49 -8.98
C HIS A 118 -17.68 17.33 -9.76
N GLU A 119 -16.92 18.41 -9.93
CA GLU A 119 -15.61 18.33 -10.56
C GLU A 119 -14.62 17.52 -9.71
N GLU A 120 -14.62 17.72 -8.39
CA GLU A 120 -13.77 16.97 -7.48
C GLU A 120 -14.09 15.47 -7.52
N ALA A 121 -15.38 15.11 -7.49
CA ALA A 121 -15.83 13.72 -7.63
C ALA A 121 -15.44 13.13 -9.00
N ARG A 122 -15.54 13.91 -10.08
CA ARG A 122 -15.15 13.48 -11.42
C ARG A 122 -13.65 13.16 -11.50
N ARG A 123 -12.79 14.02 -10.95
CA ARG A 123 -11.32 13.84 -10.95
C ARG A 123 -10.87 12.63 -10.11
N MET A 124 -11.68 12.22 -9.13
CA MET A 124 -11.39 11.01 -8.34
C MET A 124 -11.48 9.72 -9.15
N VAL A 125 -12.34 9.67 -10.17
CA VAL A 125 -12.66 8.43 -10.90
C VAL A 125 -12.26 8.44 -12.37
N LYS A 126 -12.23 9.61 -13.02
CA LYS A 126 -11.83 9.70 -14.43
C LYS A 126 -10.31 9.79 -14.55
N PRO A 127 -9.69 9.10 -15.52
CA PRO A 127 -8.27 9.24 -15.80
C PRO A 127 -7.88 10.70 -16.05
N CYS A 128 -6.98 11.23 -15.23
CA CYS A 128 -6.54 12.62 -15.30
C CYS A 128 -5.07 12.83 -14.89
N ILE A 129 -4.39 11.79 -14.41
CA ILE A 129 -2.99 11.86 -13.96
C ILE A 129 -2.15 10.90 -14.80
N LYS A 130 -1.07 11.42 -15.40
CA LYS A 130 -0.12 10.61 -16.16
C LYS A 130 0.79 9.84 -15.21
N VAL A 131 1.04 8.56 -15.51
CA VAL A 131 1.89 7.67 -14.71
C VAL A 131 2.71 6.77 -15.62
N ASP A 132 3.82 6.21 -15.12
CA ASP A 132 4.53 5.12 -15.80
C ASP A 132 3.62 3.86 -15.82
N PRO A 133 3.21 3.35 -17.00
CA PRO A 133 2.33 2.19 -17.10
C PRO A 133 2.90 0.92 -16.47
N GLU A 134 4.23 0.74 -16.50
CA GLU A 134 4.87 -0.43 -15.89
C GLU A 134 4.82 -0.35 -14.36
N LEU A 135 4.99 0.84 -13.80
CA LEU A 135 4.85 1.08 -12.36
C LEU A 135 3.39 0.87 -11.93
N ALA A 136 2.44 1.44 -12.67
CA ALA A 136 1.01 1.25 -12.40
C ALA A 136 0.64 -0.24 -12.38
N LYS A 137 1.12 -1.01 -13.37
CA LYS A 137 0.87 -2.46 -13.43
C LYS A 137 1.41 -3.20 -12.20
N LYS A 138 2.62 -2.87 -11.73
CA LYS A 138 3.18 -3.46 -10.49
C LYS A 138 2.40 -3.08 -9.24
N CYS A 139 1.72 -1.93 -9.27
CA CYS A 139 0.78 -1.51 -8.24
C CYS A 139 -0.64 -2.07 -8.44
N GLY A 140 -0.83 -3.03 -9.37
CA GLY A 140 -2.13 -3.64 -9.64
C GLY A 140 -3.14 -2.73 -10.34
N ILE A 141 -2.67 -1.69 -11.03
CA ILE A 141 -3.50 -0.66 -11.65
C ILE A 141 -3.31 -0.68 -13.17
N SER A 142 -4.43 -0.79 -13.88
CA SER A 142 -4.47 -0.61 -15.33
C SER A 142 -4.50 0.87 -15.69
N THR A 143 -3.80 1.24 -16.76
CA THR A 143 -3.81 2.61 -17.29
C THR A 143 -4.69 2.69 -18.53
N SER A 144 -5.24 3.87 -18.80
CA SER A 144 -5.87 4.22 -20.07
C SER A 144 -4.99 5.26 -20.74
N ASP A 145 -4.31 4.90 -21.83
CA ASP A 145 -3.34 5.77 -22.53
C ASP A 145 -2.24 6.36 -21.62
N GLY A 146 -1.78 5.58 -20.63
CA GLY A 146 -0.80 6.02 -19.64
C GLY A 146 -1.36 6.96 -18.56
N MET A 147 -2.68 7.12 -18.50
CA MET A 147 -3.39 7.93 -17.52
C MET A 147 -4.14 7.04 -16.51
N VAL A 148 -4.26 7.54 -15.28
CA VAL A 148 -5.04 6.92 -14.20
C VAL A 148 -5.89 7.97 -13.49
N SER A 149 -6.91 7.50 -12.77
CA SER A 149 -7.72 8.35 -11.91
C SER A 149 -6.91 8.89 -10.74
N ARG A 150 -7.35 9.98 -10.09
CA ARG A 150 -6.67 10.45 -8.88
C ARG A 150 -6.69 9.41 -7.76
N ASN A 151 -7.76 8.60 -7.66
CA ASN A 151 -7.82 7.49 -6.70
C ASN A 151 -6.74 6.44 -6.95
N ASP A 152 -6.47 6.11 -8.21
CA ASP A 152 -5.47 5.11 -8.54
C ASP A 152 -4.06 5.68 -8.42
N ALA A 153 -3.82 6.92 -8.87
CA ALA A 153 -2.56 7.62 -8.60
C ALA A 153 -2.26 7.70 -7.09
N SER A 154 -3.29 7.94 -6.28
CA SER A 154 -3.20 7.94 -4.82
C SER A 154 -2.75 6.59 -4.24
N LYS A 155 -3.20 5.47 -4.81
CA LYS A 155 -2.77 4.13 -4.40
C LYS A 155 -1.31 3.90 -4.79
N ILE A 156 -0.91 4.22 -6.02
CA ILE A 156 0.48 4.10 -6.47
C ILE A 156 1.39 4.92 -5.55
N LEU A 157 1.03 6.19 -5.29
CA LEU A 157 1.79 7.07 -4.41
C LEU A 157 1.92 6.51 -2.99
N LYS A 158 0.87 5.91 -2.43
CA LYS A 158 0.92 5.28 -1.10
C LYS A 158 1.88 4.10 -1.06
N ILE A 159 1.84 3.22 -2.06
CA ILE A 159 2.71 2.04 -2.13
C ILE A 159 4.16 2.48 -2.29
N VAL A 160 4.43 3.33 -3.28
CA VAL A 160 5.77 3.84 -3.57
C VAL A 160 6.30 4.65 -2.39
N GLY A 161 5.51 5.60 -1.87
CA GLY A 161 5.91 6.44 -0.75
C GLY A 161 6.24 5.62 0.49
N LYS A 162 5.41 4.63 0.84
CA LYS A 162 5.71 3.73 1.97
C LYS A 162 6.99 2.92 1.74
N SER A 163 7.26 2.47 0.52
CA SER A 163 8.50 1.75 0.21
C SER A 163 9.76 2.62 0.35
N LEU A 164 9.64 3.93 0.12
CA LEU A 164 10.72 4.92 0.25
C LEU A 164 10.82 5.57 1.64
N GLY A 165 9.82 5.37 2.51
CA GLY A 165 9.72 6.09 3.79
C GLY A 165 9.20 7.53 3.67
N GLU A 166 8.54 7.84 2.56
CA GLU A 166 8.01 9.16 2.22
C GLU A 166 6.59 9.40 2.76
N GLU A 167 6.14 10.66 2.69
CA GLU A 167 4.77 11.06 3.08
C GLU A 167 3.70 10.36 2.20
N THR A 168 2.71 9.73 2.84
CA THR A 168 1.62 9.04 2.11
C THR A 168 0.25 9.68 2.35
N ASN A 169 0.17 10.69 3.21
CA ASN A 169 -1.05 11.45 3.46
C ASN A 169 -1.25 12.54 2.40
N ILE A 170 -2.08 12.20 1.42
CA ILE A 170 -2.36 13.04 0.25
C ILE A 170 -3.00 14.38 0.62
N GLU A 171 -3.78 14.45 1.69
CA GLU A 171 -4.39 15.71 2.14
C GLU A 171 -3.35 16.73 2.65
N ARG A 172 -2.13 16.27 2.99
CA ARG A 172 -1.03 17.19 3.29
C ARG A 172 -0.52 17.90 2.03
N PHE A 173 -0.69 17.34 0.84
CA PHE A 173 -0.25 17.96 -0.40
C PHE A 173 -1.06 19.21 -0.75
N ARG A 174 -2.33 19.29 -0.31
CA ARG A 174 -3.14 20.52 -0.40
C ARG A 174 -2.58 21.71 0.40
N ARG A 175 -1.68 21.47 1.37
CA ARG A 175 -1.08 22.51 2.22
C ARG A 175 0.21 23.10 1.63
N LEU A 176 0.75 22.47 0.58
CA LEU A 176 2.02 22.85 -0.04
C LEU A 176 1.81 23.70 -1.32
N LYS A 177 0.55 23.92 -1.71
CA LYS A 177 0.13 24.97 -2.64
C LYS A 177 -0.20 26.22 -1.85
#